data_AF-A0A1F6RCY4-F1
#
_entry.id   AF-A0A1F6RCY4-F1
#
_cell.length_a   1.000
_cell.length_b   1.000
_cell.length_c   1.000
_cell.angle_alpha   90.00
_cell.angle_beta   90.00
_cell.angle_gamma   90.00
#
_symmetry.space_group_name_H-M   'P 1'
#
loop_
_entity.id
_entity.type
_entity.pdbx_description
1 polymer ?
#
loop_
_entity_poly.entity_id
_entity_poly.type
_entity_poly.pdbx_seq_one_letter_code
_entity_poly.pdbx_strand_id
1 'polypeptide(L)'
;MPREDNLAIIAGNGELPVILAKSAREQGFNTCGVAITEEANQKLDGLCNKLYSFSPGQLSKILALVKSEMINNVVFIGKVPKLDLLRNIHKLDWTAIKHLSAMSNFNDDTIHQGIIDLLKKYDVNILPQTMFLKHLFLEKEVLSKRKPTLEERVDIEYGFDVAKKVAALDIGQTVIVKNKMIIAIEAIEGTDEAIKRGCQLAKSGVVVVKVAKPNQDERFDIPTIGENTLKVLAENGGGVLAFEAGKTIIVEKEKLVAAADRYNICLLAV
;
A
#
# COMPACT_ATOMS: atom_id res chain seq x y z
N MET A 1 19.32 17.73 25.63
CA MET A 1 17.92 17.86 25.22
C MET A 1 17.52 16.54 24.58
N PRO A 2 16.33 15.97 24.87
CA PRO A 2 15.87 14.81 24.11
C PRO A 2 15.82 15.22 22.64
N ARG A 3 16.36 14.39 21.74
CA ARG A 3 16.29 14.66 20.29
C ARG A 3 14.80 14.78 19.95
N GLU A 4 14.37 15.91 19.42
CA GLU A 4 13.13 15.94 18.65
C GLU A 4 13.31 14.94 17.50
N ASP A 5 12.39 13.99 17.38
CA ASP A 5 12.41 13.05 16.27
C ASP A 5 11.97 13.81 15.01
N ASN A 6 12.96 14.21 14.21
CA ASN A 6 12.77 14.88 12.93
C ASN A 6 12.42 13.85 11.87
N LEU A 7 11.18 13.90 11.40
CA LEU A 7 10.63 12.94 10.45
C LEU A 7 10.50 13.57 9.07
N ALA A 8 11.14 12.99 8.06
CA ALA A 8 10.81 13.28 6.68
C ALA A 8 9.70 12.34 6.17
N ILE A 9 8.66 12.91 5.61
CA ILE A 9 7.57 12.18 4.97
C ILE A 9 7.79 12.27 3.45
N ILE A 10 8.37 11.22 2.87
CA ILE A 10 8.57 11.12 1.42
C ILE A 10 7.23 10.69 0.80
N ALA A 11 6.53 11.63 0.17
CA ALA A 11 5.13 11.50 -0.16
C ALA A 11 4.86 11.42 -1.67
N GLY A 12 4.26 10.32 -2.10
CA GLY A 12 3.65 10.15 -3.43
C GLY A 12 2.16 10.48 -3.44
N ASN A 13 1.45 10.04 -4.48
CA ASN A 13 0.02 10.29 -4.68
C ASN A 13 -0.87 9.56 -3.65
N GLY A 14 -2.11 10.06 -3.47
CA GLY A 14 -3.14 9.45 -2.63
C GLY A 14 -3.41 10.18 -1.31
N GLU A 15 -4.24 9.59 -0.46
CA GLU A 15 -4.67 10.17 0.84
C GLU A 15 -3.78 9.74 2.01
N LEU A 16 -3.09 8.61 1.90
CA LEU A 16 -2.23 8.09 2.97
C LEU A 16 -1.17 9.09 3.44
N PRO A 17 -0.49 9.88 2.57
CA PRO A 17 0.44 10.91 3.04
C PRO A 17 -0.19 11.94 3.97
N VAL A 18 -1.43 12.35 3.68
CA VAL A 18 -2.18 13.33 4.49
C VAL A 18 -2.51 12.76 5.86
N ILE A 19 -3.01 11.52 5.90
CA ILE A 19 -3.36 10.83 7.15
C ILE A 19 -2.10 10.61 8.00
N LEU A 20 -1.01 10.18 7.37
CA LEU A 20 0.26 9.98 8.03
C LEU A 20 0.82 11.28 8.61
N ALA A 21 0.84 12.37 7.85
CA ALA A 21 1.36 13.65 8.32
C ALA A 21 0.60 14.17 9.56
N LYS A 22 -0.73 14.04 9.56
CA LYS A 22 -1.56 14.37 10.73
C LYS A 22 -1.20 13.50 11.94
N SER A 23 -1.15 12.18 11.75
CA SER A 23 -0.83 11.25 12.85
C SER A 23 0.58 11.46 13.40
N ALA A 24 1.57 11.68 12.54
CA ALA A 24 2.95 11.96 12.96
C ALA A 24 3.03 13.22 13.83
N ARG A 25 2.32 14.28 13.46
CA ARG A 25 2.25 15.51 14.24
C ARG A 25 1.55 15.31 15.59
N GLU A 26 0.45 14.55 15.61
CA GLU A 26 -0.24 14.17 16.86
C GLU A 26 0.64 13.33 17.79
N GLN A 27 1.56 12.53 17.23
CA GLN A 27 2.57 11.77 17.97
C GLN A 27 3.79 12.61 18.39
N GLY A 28 3.83 13.91 18.05
CA GLY A 28 4.88 14.84 18.48
C GLY A 28 6.12 14.89 17.58
N PHE A 29 6.10 14.29 16.38
CA PHE A 29 7.20 14.42 15.43
C PHE A 29 7.28 15.84 14.86
N ASN A 30 8.50 16.33 14.67
CA ASN A 30 8.76 17.51 13.86
C ASN A 30 8.82 17.09 12.39
N THR A 31 7.79 17.42 11.62
CA THR A 31 7.54 16.81 10.31
C THR A 31 8.04 17.69 9.15
N CYS A 32 8.83 17.09 8.28
CA CYS A 32 9.28 17.66 7.02
C CYS A 32 8.64 16.89 5.86
N GLY A 33 7.65 17.50 5.19
CA GLY A 33 7.06 16.94 3.97
C GLY A 33 8.05 17.02 2.81
N VAL A 34 8.23 15.91 2.11
CA VAL A 34 8.99 15.83 0.85
C VAL A 34 8.06 15.27 -0.21
N ALA A 35 7.35 16.16 -0.89
CA ALA A 35 6.45 15.80 -1.97
C ALA A 35 7.27 15.41 -3.22
N ILE A 36 7.05 14.18 -3.70
CA ILE A 36 7.67 13.69 -4.94
C ILE A 36 6.73 13.71 -6.14
N THR A 37 5.49 14.17 -5.93
CA THR A 37 4.48 14.40 -6.95
C THR A 37 3.75 15.71 -6.70
N GLU A 38 3.13 16.26 -7.74
CA GLU A 38 2.36 17.50 -7.65
C GLU A 38 1.13 17.35 -6.73
N GLU A 39 0.45 16.20 -6.80
CA GLU A 39 -0.69 15.90 -5.93
C GLU A 39 -0.27 15.89 -4.45
N ALA A 40 0.87 15.25 -4.14
CA ALA A 40 1.38 15.23 -2.77
C ALA A 40 1.74 16.63 -2.27
N ASN A 41 2.32 17.46 -3.14
CA ASN A 41 2.71 18.83 -2.81
C ASN A 41 1.49 19.66 -2.41
N GLN A 42 0.41 19.58 -3.20
CA GLN A 42 -0.83 20.30 -2.92
C GLN A 42 -1.51 19.80 -1.64
N LYS A 43 -1.54 18.47 -1.43
CA LYS A 43 -2.23 17.87 -0.29
C LYS A 43 -1.51 18.04 1.05
N LEU A 44 -0.18 18.13 1.05
CA LEU A 44 0.61 18.30 2.27
C LEU A 44 0.79 19.76 2.70
N ASP A 45 0.36 20.71 1.88
CA ASP A 45 0.48 22.14 2.21
C ASP A 45 -0.22 22.46 3.54
N GLY A 46 0.51 23.15 4.42
CA GLY A 46 0.05 23.48 5.78
C GLY A 46 -0.10 22.29 6.76
N LEU A 47 0.19 21.04 6.36
CA LEU A 47 0.09 19.87 7.25
C LEU A 47 1.40 19.54 7.98
N CYS A 48 2.53 19.77 7.32
CA CYS A 48 3.87 19.56 7.88
C CYS A 48 4.47 20.88 8.41
N ASN A 49 5.47 20.79 9.29
CA ASN A 49 6.22 21.97 9.76
C ASN A 49 6.96 22.67 8.62
N LYS A 50 7.48 21.88 7.68
CA LYS A 50 8.10 22.32 6.43
C LYS A 50 7.64 21.44 5.29
N LEU A 51 7.61 21.98 4.08
CA LEU A 51 7.28 21.26 2.86
C LEU A 51 8.28 21.59 1.76
N TYR A 52 8.79 20.54 1.11
CA TYR A 52 9.68 20.63 -0.04
C TYR A 52 9.10 19.79 -1.17
N SER A 53 9.29 20.26 -2.41
CA SER A 53 8.90 19.54 -3.61
C SER A 53 10.13 19.16 -4.41
N PHE A 54 10.29 17.87 -4.68
CA PHE A 54 11.37 17.31 -5.50
C PHE A 54 10.82 16.35 -6.53
N SER A 55 11.56 16.11 -7.60
CA SER A 55 11.26 14.98 -8.49
C SER A 55 11.81 13.68 -7.88
N PRO A 56 11.21 12.50 -8.14
CA PRO A 56 11.66 11.22 -7.59
C PRO A 56 13.14 10.90 -7.84
N GLY A 57 13.73 11.42 -8.94
CA GLY A 57 15.13 11.21 -9.28
C GLY A 57 16.15 12.14 -8.61
N GLN A 58 15.72 13.14 -7.84
CA GLN A 58 16.59 14.14 -7.22
C GLN A 58 17.12 13.68 -5.86
N LEU A 59 17.70 12.49 -5.81
CA LEU A 59 18.17 11.82 -4.60
C LEU A 59 19.21 12.64 -3.82
N SER A 60 20.14 13.30 -4.51
CA SER A 60 21.14 14.19 -3.91
C SER A 60 20.50 15.36 -3.18
N LYS A 61 19.38 15.91 -3.69
CA LYS A 61 18.65 16.98 -3.00
C LYS A 61 17.96 16.47 -1.75
N ILE A 62 17.36 15.28 -1.81
CA ILE A 62 16.72 14.64 -0.66
C ILE A 62 17.77 14.36 0.42
N LEU A 63 18.94 13.82 0.07
CA LEU A 63 20.04 13.56 1.01
C LEU A 63 20.64 14.85 1.58
N ALA A 64 20.72 15.92 0.79
CA ALA A 64 21.16 17.22 1.27
C ALA A 64 20.15 17.79 2.29
N LEU A 65 18.84 17.66 2.01
CA LEU A 65 17.78 18.07 2.91
C LEU A 65 17.83 17.29 4.23
N VAL A 66 18.01 15.97 4.15
CA VAL A 66 18.19 15.10 5.32
C VAL A 66 19.25 15.63 6.27
N LYS A 67 20.40 16.07 5.73
CA LYS A 67 21.47 16.67 6.52
C LYS A 67 21.12 18.05 7.06
N SER A 68 20.62 18.95 6.21
CA SER A 68 20.37 20.35 6.61
C SER A 68 19.26 20.47 7.65
N GLU A 69 18.26 19.60 7.58
CA GLU A 69 17.12 19.57 8.51
C GLU A 69 17.34 18.60 9.69
N MET A 70 18.54 18.01 9.80
CA MET A 70 18.90 17.05 10.86
C MET A 70 17.86 15.92 10.99
N ILE A 71 17.37 15.43 9.86
CA ILE A 71 16.40 14.34 9.78
C ILE A 71 17.07 13.05 10.23
N ASN A 72 16.47 12.37 11.19
CA ASN A 72 16.94 11.09 11.72
C ASN A 72 15.96 9.94 11.43
N ASN A 73 14.74 10.27 11.00
CA ASN A 73 13.69 9.32 10.65
C ASN A 73 13.07 9.68 9.30
N VAL A 74 12.80 8.68 8.45
CA VAL A 74 12.12 8.82 7.17
C VAL A 74 10.98 7.83 7.11
N VAL A 75 9.87 8.21 6.51
CA VAL A 75 8.80 7.30 6.12
C VAL A 75 8.40 7.55 4.67
N PHE A 76 8.30 6.46 3.90
CA PHE A 76 7.83 6.49 2.52
C PHE A 76 6.33 6.18 2.51
N ILE A 77 5.54 7.00 1.81
CA ILE A 77 4.09 6.82 1.78
C ILE A 77 3.47 7.35 0.49
N GLY A 78 2.43 6.67 0.02
CA GLY A 78 1.72 7.05 -1.20
C GLY A 78 2.29 6.41 -2.46
N LYS A 79 1.55 6.55 -3.57
CA LYS A 79 1.86 5.89 -4.83
C LYS A 79 2.89 6.71 -5.62
N VAL A 80 3.93 6.04 -6.13
CA VAL A 80 4.88 6.62 -7.08
C VAL A 80 4.62 6.01 -8.45
N PRO A 81 4.07 6.75 -9.42
CA PRO A 81 3.81 6.20 -10.74
C PRO A 81 5.13 5.82 -11.43
N LYS A 82 5.31 4.55 -11.79
CA LYS A 82 6.52 4.06 -12.49
C LYS A 82 6.79 4.84 -13.80
N LEU A 83 5.73 5.26 -14.48
CA LEU A 83 5.79 6.13 -15.67
C LEU A 83 6.40 7.50 -15.38
N ASP A 84 6.15 8.08 -14.21
CA ASP A 84 6.74 9.37 -13.83
C ASP A 84 8.22 9.22 -13.52
N LEU A 85 8.64 8.08 -12.96
CA LEU A 85 10.05 7.75 -12.79
C LEU A 85 10.77 7.65 -14.15
N LEU A 86 10.18 6.93 -15.10
CA LEU A 86 10.72 6.75 -16.45
C LEU A 86 10.74 8.07 -17.25
N ARG A 87 9.67 8.87 -17.18
CA ARG A 87 9.60 10.17 -17.86
C ARG A 87 10.61 11.16 -17.29
N ASN A 88 10.87 11.10 -15.98
CA ASN A 88 11.81 11.97 -15.29
C ASN A 88 13.19 11.34 -15.11
N ILE A 89 13.56 10.32 -15.91
CA ILE A 89 14.89 9.70 -15.85
C ILE A 89 16.00 10.72 -16.11
N HIS A 90 15.72 11.75 -16.93
CA HIS A 90 16.62 12.88 -17.19
C HIS A 90 16.84 13.79 -15.97
N LYS A 91 15.98 13.69 -14.94
CA LYS A 91 16.11 14.41 -13.67
C LYS A 91 16.84 13.58 -12.60
N LEU A 92 17.28 12.36 -12.92
CA LEU A 92 18.15 11.58 -12.06
C LEU A 92 19.48 12.30 -11.90
N ASP A 93 19.83 12.61 -10.67
CA ASP A 93 21.17 13.12 -10.40
C ASP A 93 22.22 11.99 -10.39
N TRP A 94 23.50 12.38 -10.45
CA TRP A 94 24.62 11.43 -10.49
C TRP A 94 24.61 10.43 -9.34
N THR A 95 24.13 10.82 -8.16
CA THR A 95 23.99 9.91 -7.01
C THR A 95 22.93 8.86 -7.32
N ALA A 96 21.75 9.28 -7.80
CA ALA A 96 20.69 8.37 -8.22
C ALA A 96 21.17 7.42 -9.33
N ILE A 97 21.87 7.93 -10.36
CA ILE A 97 22.43 7.12 -11.46
C ILE A 97 23.41 6.07 -10.93
N LYS A 98 24.36 6.47 -10.06
CA LYS A 98 25.35 5.56 -9.48
C LYS A 98 24.72 4.45 -8.64
N HIS A 99 23.67 4.78 -7.89
CA HIS A 99 22.96 3.79 -7.08
C HIS A 99 22.10 2.86 -7.95
N LEU A 100 21.40 3.39 -8.96
CA LEU A 100 20.61 2.59 -9.90
C LEU A 100 21.48 1.67 -10.76
N SER A 101 22.66 2.12 -11.21
CA SER A 101 23.56 1.31 -12.04
C SER A 101 24.25 0.17 -11.28
N ALA A 102 24.28 0.25 -9.95
CA ALA A 102 24.79 -0.80 -9.08
C ALA A 102 23.74 -1.89 -8.76
N MET A 103 22.48 -1.69 -9.15
CA MET A 103 21.41 -2.66 -8.92
C MET A 103 21.46 -3.79 -9.96
N SER A 104 21.25 -5.02 -9.51
CA SER A 104 21.23 -6.20 -10.39
C SER A 104 19.97 -6.30 -11.25
N ASN A 105 18.86 -5.72 -10.78
CA ASN A 105 17.60 -5.57 -11.50
C ASN A 105 16.81 -4.36 -10.94
N PHE A 106 15.67 -4.04 -11.56
CA PHE A 106 14.82 -2.91 -11.17
C PHE A 106 13.44 -3.37 -10.66
N ASN A 107 13.40 -4.51 -9.95
CA ASN A 107 12.18 -4.90 -9.23
C ASN A 107 12.01 -4.05 -7.96
N ASP A 108 10.79 -4.04 -7.41
CA ASP A 108 10.45 -3.16 -6.29
C ASP A 108 11.29 -3.48 -5.04
N ASP A 109 11.57 -4.77 -4.76
CA ASP A 109 12.41 -5.20 -3.63
C ASP A 109 13.86 -4.70 -3.72
N THR A 110 14.48 -4.77 -4.90
CA THR A 110 15.87 -4.31 -5.10
C THR A 110 15.95 -2.79 -4.95
N ILE A 111 14.93 -2.08 -5.42
CA ILE A 111 14.84 -0.62 -5.25
C ILE A 111 14.68 -0.26 -3.78
N HIS A 112 13.75 -0.91 -3.06
CA HIS A 112 13.53 -0.68 -1.63
C HIS A 112 14.80 -0.98 -0.82
N GLN A 113 15.47 -2.09 -1.10
CA GLN A 113 16.73 -2.45 -0.44
C GLN A 113 17.83 -1.42 -0.72
N GLY A 114 17.95 -0.94 -1.95
CA GLY A 114 18.90 0.12 -2.31
C GLY A 114 18.65 1.43 -1.54
N ILE A 115 17.37 1.79 -1.33
CA ILE A 115 16.99 2.95 -0.52
C ILE A 115 17.35 2.75 0.96
N ILE A 116 17.06 1.57 1.52
CA ILE A 116 17.44 1.21 2.89
C ILE A 116 18.95 1.36 3.10
N ASP A 117 19.75 0.74 2.23
CA ASP A 117 21.20 0.73 2.33
C ASP A 117 21.80 2.13 2.15
N LEU A 118 21.16 2.96 1.31
CA LEU A 118 21.56 4.34 1.13
C LEU A 118 21.31 5.18 2.38
N LEU A 119 20.08 5.19 2.91
CA LEU A 119 19.73 6.01 4.08
C LEU A 119 20.48 5.56 5.34
N LYS A 120 20.77 4.26 5.47
CA LYS A 120 21.59 3.73 6.55
C LYS A 120 23.01 4.32 6.58
N LYS A 121 23.60 4.66 5.43
CA LYS A 121 24.93 5.33 5.37
C LYS A 121 24.92 6.75 5.91
N TYR A 122 23.74 7.34 6.12
CA TYR A 122 23.53 8.68 6.64
C TYR A 122 22.97 8.66 8.06
N ASP A 123 22.99 7.50 8.74
CA ASP A 123 22.42 7.29 10.08
C ASP A 123 20.93 7.66 10.18
N VAL A 124 20.18 7.45 9.09
CA VAL A 124 18.74 7.70 9.00
C VAL A 124 17.96 6.40 9.10
N ASN A 125 17.00 6.36 10.02
CA ASN A 125 16.09 5.24 10.17
C ASN A 125 14.91 5.37 9.20
N ILE A 126 14.52 4.25 8.58
CA ILE A 126 13.26 4.19 7.84
C ILE A 126 12.21 3.59 8.77
N LEU A 127 11.24 4.40 9.18
CA LEU A 127 10.15 4.00 10.05
C LEU A 127 9.06 3.26 9.26
N PRO A 128 8.43 2.25 9.88
CA PRO A 128 7.32 1.54 9.25
C PRO A 128 6.08 2.45 9.16
N GLN A 129 5.35 2.33 8.06
CA GLN A 129 4.11 3.08 7.85
C GLN A 129 3.04 2.71 8.90
N THR A 130 3.05 1.45 9.38
CA THR A 130 2.13 0.93 10.41
C THR A 130 2.19 1.70 11.72
N MET A 131 3.33 2.30 12.06
CA MET A 131 3.49 3.13 13.26
C MET A 131 2.53 4.33 13.27
N PHE A 132 2.28 4.93 12.10
CA PHE A 132 1.43 6.10 11.95
C PHE A 132 0.00 5.74 11.54
N LEU A 133 -0.18 4.58 10.91
CA LEU A 133 -1.45 4.19 10.30
C LEU A 133 -2.18 3.09 11.09
N LYS A 134 -1.76 2.82 12.33
CA LYS A 134 -2.35 1.77 13.19
C LYS A 134 -3.89 1.86 13.28
N HIS A 135 -4.43 3.08 13.33
CA HIS A 135 -5.87 3.35 13.43
C HIS A 135 -6.67 2.99 12.16
N LEU A 136 -6.01 2.75 11.03
CA LEU A 136 -6.65 2.33 9.78
C LEU A 136 -6.72 0.81 9.61
N PHE A 137 -6.05 0.05 10.47
CA PHE A 137 -6.16 -1.40 10.49
C PHE A 137 -7.42 -1.81 11.20
N LEU A 138 -8.08 -2.82 10.63
CA LEU A 138 -9.32 -3.35 11.18
C LEU A 138 -9.06 -4.65 11.92
N GLU A 139 -9.84 -4.85 12.97
CA GLU A 139 -9.97 -6.15 13.61
C GLU A 139 -10.87 -7.06 12.76
N LYS A 140 -11.02 -8.32 13.19
CA LYS A 140 -11.87 -9.28 12.49
C LYS A 140 -13.33 -8.85 12.61
N GLU A 141 -13.95 -8.48 11.51
CA GLU A 141 -15.34 -8.04 11.47
C GLU A 141 -15.98 -8.23 10.10
N VAL A 142 -17.31 -8.40 10.07
CA VAL A 142 -18.08 -8.23 8.85
C VAL A 142 -18.45 -6.76 8.74
N LEU A 143 -17.96 -6.11 7.69
CA LEU A 143 -18.06 -4.66 7.51
C LEU A 143 -19.37 -4.23 6.85
N SER A 144 -19.85 -5.01 5.88
CA SER A 144 -21.09 -4.75 5.15
C SER A 144 -22.32 -5.28 5.90
N LYS A 145 -23.51 -4.82 5.49
CA LYS A 145 -24.80 -5.40 5.94
C LYS A 145 -24.97 -6.85 5.50
N ARG A 146 -24.53 -7.20 4.28
CA ARG A 146 -24.55 -8.59 3.79
C ARG A 146 -23.54 -9.41 4.57
N LYS A 147 -24.02 -10.50 5.17
CA LYS A 147 -23.19 -11.50 5.87
C LYS A 147 -22.85 -12.66 4.92
N PRO A 148 -21.70 -13.32 5.12
CA PRO A 148 -21.37 -14.47 4.29
C PRO A 148 -22.26 -15.66 4.65
N THR A 149 -22.64 -16.45 3.65
CA THR A 149 -23.32 -17.74 3.84
C THR A 149 -22.37 -18.78 4.45
N LEU A 150 -22.89 -19.94 4.85
CA LEU A 150 -22.04 -21.03 5.35
C LEU A 150 -21.07 -21.53 4.28
N GLU A 151 -21.51 -21.66 3.04
CA GLU A 151 -20.67 -22.06 1.91
C GLU A 151 -19.58 -21.01 1.62
N GLU A 152 -19.95 -19.72 1.63
CA GLU A 152 -18.99 -18.64 1.45
C GLU A 152 -17.94 -18.61 2.58
N ARG A 153 -18.33 -18.85 3.84
CA ARG A 153 -17.38 -18.93 4.96
C ARG A 153 -16.34 -20.02 4.76
N VAL A 154 -16.80 -21.18 4.30
CA VAL A 154 -15.93 -22.32 4.00
C VAL A 154 -14.96 -21.99 2.85
N ASP A 155 -15.42 -21.28 1.83
CA ASP A 155 -14.59 -20.79 0.72
C ASP A 155 -13.60 -19.72 1.17
N ILE A 156 -14.00 -18.83 2.08
CA ILE A 156 -13.12 -17.82 2.68
C ILE A 156 -11.97 -18.50 3.44
N GLU A 157 -12.27 -19.45 4.32
CA GLU A 157 -11.26 -20.17 5.10
C GLU A 157 -10.27 -20.94 4.21
N TYR A 158 -10.80 -21.67 3.21
CA TYR A 158 -9.98 -22.39 2.24
C TYR A 158 -9.13 -21.43 1.38
N GLY A 159 -9.74 -20.35 0.88
CA GLY A 159 -9.07 -19.33 0.09
C GLY A 159 -7.96 -18.63 0.87
N PHE A 160 -8.14 -18.38 2.16
CA PHE A 160 -7.14 -17.73 3.01
C PHE A 160 -5.87 -18.59 3.14
N ASP A 161 -6.01 -19.89 3.42
CA ASP A 161 -4.87 -20.82 3.48
C ASP A 161 -4.11 -20.88 2.15
N VAL A 162 -4.82 -20.96 1.02
CA VAL A 162 -4.19 -20.98 -0.31
C VAL A 162 -3.53 -19.64 -0.63
N ALA A 163 -4.22 -18.52 -0.39
CA ALA A 163 -3.69 -17.19 -0.66
C ALA A 163 -2.39 -16.94 0.11
N LYS A 164 -2.29 -17.38 1.37
CA LYS A 164 -1.05 -17.27 2.16
C LYS A 164 0.12 -18.03 1.55
N LYS A 165 -0.13 -19.23 1.02
CA LYS A 165 0.91 -20.04 0.34
C LYS A 165 1.34 -19.40 -0.99
N VAL A 166 0.39 -18.90 -1.78
CA VAL A 166 0.68 -18.18 -3.03
C VAL A 166 1.50 -16.92 -2.75
N ALA A 167 1.11 -16.14 -1.74
CA ALA A 167 1.81 -14.92 -1.35
C ALA A 167 3.22 -15.20 -0.82
N ALA A 168 3.43 -16.32 -0.13
CA ALA A 168 4.76 -16.76 0.32
C ALA A 168 5.71 -17.12 -0.83
N LEU A 169 5.16 -17.50 -2.00
CA LEU A 169 5.93 -17.79 -3.22
C LEU A 169 6.13 -16.55 -4.11
N ASP A 170 5.67 -15.38 -3.67
CA ASP A 170 5.74 -14.13 -4.42
C ASP A 170 5.05 -14.15 -5.80
N ILE A 171 4.04 -15.01 -5.96
CA ILE A 171 3.25 -15.11 -7.20
C ILE A 171 2.22 -13.98 -7.27
N GLY A 172 1.50 -13.77 -6.16
CA GLY A 172 0.44 -12.79 -6.00
C GLY A 172 -0.21 -12.93 -4.63
N GLN A 173 -1.20 -12.10 -4.32
CA GLN A 173 -1.75 -12.02 -2.96
C GLN A 173 -3.27 -12.16 -2.88
N THR A 174 -3.90 -12.42 -4.02
CA THR A 174 -5.36 -12.59 -4.13
C THR A 174 -5.69 -13.92 -4.78
N VAL A 175 -6.68 -14.63 -4.25
CA VAL A 175 -7.28 -15.82 -4.86
C VAL A 175 -8.79 -15.66 -5.00
N ILE A 176 -9.34 -16.30 -6.03
CA ILE A 176 -10.77 -16.34 -6.30
C ILE A 176 -11.22 -17.79 -6.13
N VAL A 177 -12.20 -17.98 -5.25
CA VAL A 177 -12.69 -19.29 -4.82
C VAL A 177 -14.19 -19.41 -5.11
N LYS A 178 -14.61 -20.61 -5.48
CA LYS A 178 -16.02 -21.01 -5.49
C LYS A 178 -16.15 -22.50 -5.21
N ASN A 179 -16.99 -22.88 -4.27
CA ASN A 179 -17.28 -24.27 -3.91
C ASN A 179 -15.99 -25.08 -3.61
N LYS A 180 -15.08 -24.51 -2.81
CA LYS A 180 -13.73 -25.02 -2.49
C LYS A 180 -12.81 -25.25 -3.70
N MET A 181 -13.09 -24.64 -4.84
CA MET A 181 -12.21 -24.68 -5.99
C MET A 181 -11.53 -23.33 -6.17
N ILE A 182 -10.20 -23.34 -6.35
CA ILE A 182 -9.45 -22.16 -6.77
C ILE A 182 -9.72 -21.92 -8.24
N ILE A 183 -10.51 -20.88 -8.54
CA ILE A 183 -10.91 -20.54 -9.91
C ILE A 183 -9.83 -19.68 -10.57
N ALA A 184 -9.25 -18.77 -9.81
CA ALA A 184 -8.16 -17.91 -10.27
C ALA A 184 -7.24 -17.53 -9.11
N ILE A 185 -5.98 -17.29 -9.45
CA ILE A 185 -4.94 -16.75 -8.58
C ILE A 185 -4.41 -15.51 -9.29
N GLU A 186 -4.32 -14.40 -8.57
CA GLU A 186 -3.63 -13.18 -9.04
C GLU A 186 -2.16 -13.49 -9.30
N ALA A 187 -1.64 -13.01 -10.43
CA ALA A 187 -0.22 -12.93 -10.69
C ALA A 187 0.13 -11.56 -11.29
N ILE A 188 0.92 -11.53 -12.36
CA ILE A 188 1.41 -10.31 -13.01
C ILE A 188 0.30 -9.43 -13.58
N GLU A 189 -0.89 -9.98 -13.84
CA GLU A 189 -2.04 -9.22 -14.36
C GLU A 189 -2.69 -8.29 -13.33
N GLY A 190 -2.47 -8.54 -12.04
CA GLY A 190 -3.04 -7.78 -10.93
C GLY A 190 -4.46 -8.19 -10.52
N THR A 191 -4.85 -7.72 -9.34
CA THR A 191 -6.08 -8.12 -8.63
C THR A 191 -7.34 -7.98 -9.49
N ASP A 192 -7.52 -6.85 -10.17
CA ASP A 192 -8.76 -6.55 -10.88
C ASP A 192 -8.97 -7.48 -12.09
N GLU A 193 -7.92 -7.79 -12.84
CA GLU A 193 -7.99 -8.73 -13.97
C GLU A 193 -8.19 -10.18 -13.50
N ALA A 194 -7.56 -10.56 -12.38
CA ALA A 194 -7.78 -11.86 -11.74
C ALA A 194 -9.24 -12.04 -11.29
N ILE A 195 -9.86 -10.99 -10.73
CA ILE A 195 -11.29 -11.01 -10.35
C ILE A 195 -12.17 -11.18 -11.58
N LYS A 196 -11.97 -10.39 -12.64
CA LYS A 196 -12.75 -10.51 -13.89
C LYS A 196 -12.67 -11.93 -14.46
N ARG A 197 -11.44 -12.46 -14.57
CA ARG A 197 -11.19 -13.84 -15.04
C ARG A 197 -11.86 -14.88 -14.15
N GLY A 198 -11.71 -14.76 -12.83
CA GLY A 198 -12.31 -15.68 -11.87
C GLY A 198 -13.83 -15.69 -11.93
N CYS A 199 -14.45 -14.51 -11.97
CA CYS A 199 -15.90 -14.36 -12.12
C CYS A 199 -16.41 -14.93 -13.45
N GLN A 200 -15.71 -14.68 -14.57
CA GLN A 200 -16.08 -15.20 -15.88
C GLN A 200 -16.08 -16.73 -15.90
N LEU A 201 -15.04 -17.36 -15.35
CA LEU A 201 -14.93 -18.82 -15.26
C LEU A 201 -16.01 -19.43 -14.34
N ALA A 202 -16.28 -18.77 -13.21
CA ALA A 202 -17.26 -19.21 -12.22
C ALA A 202 -18.72 -18.90 -12.59
N LYS A 203 -18.95 -18.05 -13.60
CA LYS A 203 -20.24 -17.50 -14.06
C LYS A 203 -20.99 -16.59 -13.07
N SER A 204 -20.53 -16.46 -11.82
CA SER A 204 -20.97 -15.52 -10.75
C SER A 204 -20.68 -16.14 -9.35
N GLY A 205 -20.91 -15.38 -8.28
CA GLY A 205 -20.97 -15.89 -6.90
C GLY A 205 -19.63 -16.38 -6.37
N VAL A 206 -18.55 -15.66 -6.67
CA VAL A 206 -17.21 -15.99 -6.17
C VAL A 206 -16.90 -15.32 -4.84
N VAL A 207 -16.00 -15.95 -4.10
CA VAL A 207 -15.31 -15.39 -2.95
C VAL A 207 -13.92 -14.94 -3.38
N VAL A 208 -13.62 -13.65 -3.19
CA VAL A 208 -12.27 -13.10 -3.36
C VAL A 208 -11.61 -13.05 -2.00
N VAL A 209 -10.42 -13.63 -1.87
CA VAL A 209 -9.62 -13.55 -0.64
C VAL A 209 -8.29 -12.88 -0.94
N LYS A 210 -8.01 -11.77 -0.25
CA LYS A 210 -6.77 -11.01 -0.36
C LYS A 210 -5.99 -11.05 0.96
N VAL A 211 -4.71 -11.38 0.90
CA VAL A 211 -3.85 -11.46 2.10
C VAL A 211 -2.66 -10.53 1.97
N ALA A 212 -1.99 -10.23 3.08
CA ALA A 212 -0.66 -9.65 3.03
C ALA A 212 0.39 -10.75 2.84
N LYS A 213 1.48 -10.41 2.13
CA LYS A 213 2.64 -11.31 2.04
C LYS A 213 3.21 -11.57 3.45
N PRO A 214 3.66 -12.79 3.77
CA PRO A 214 4.21 -13.09 5.10
C PRO A 214 5.39 -12.21 5.50
N ASN A 215 6.26 -11.89 4.54
CA ASN A 215 7.45 -11.06 4.74
C ASN A 215 7.24 -9.63 4.21
N GLN A 216 6.01 -9.11 4.28
CA GLN A 216 5.70 -7.76 3.81
C GLN A 216 6.54 -6.73 4.55
N ASP A 217 7.29 -5.92 3.82
CA ASP A 217 8.01 -4.81 4.41
C ASP A 217 7.04 -3.65 4.70
N GLU A 218 6.66 -3.53 5.96
CA GLU A 218 5.73 -2.51 6.48
C GLU A 218 6.22 -1.07 6.27
N ARG A 219 7.46 -0.86 5.80
CA ARG A 219 8.00 0.46 5.45
C ARG A 219 7.60 0.95 4.06
N PHE A 220 7.27 0.06 3.13
CA PHE A 220 7.09 0.44 1.71
C PHE A 220 5.72 0.08 1.15
N ASP A 221 5.18 -1.09 1.48
CA ASP A 221 4.00 -1.60 0.79
C ASP A 221 3.04 -2.22 1.82
N ILE A 222 2.06 -1.43 2.27
CA ILE A 222 0.95 -1.97 3.04
C ILE A 222 -0.21 -2.27 2.08
N PRO A 223 -0.75 -3.50 2.08
CA PRO A 223 -1.92 -3.84 1.30
C PRO A 223 -3.10 -2.90 1.59
N THR A 224 -3.71 -2.40 0.52
CA THR A 224 -4.90 -1.54 0.60
C THR A 224 -6.05 -2.13 -0.20
N ILE A 225 -7.27 -1.78 0.23
CA ILE A 225 -8.51 -2.08 -0.49
C ILE A 225 -9.18 -0.76 -0.86
N GLY A 226 -9.53 -0.63 -2.13
CA GLY A 226 -10.22 0.52 -2.68
C GLY A 226 -11.60 0.17 -3.24
N GLU A 227 -12.41 1.20 -3.44
CA GLU A 227 -13.74 1.09 -4.04
C GLU A 227 -13.71 0.45 -5.45
N ASN A 228 -12.62 0.64 -6.20
CA ASN A 228 -12.47 0.05 -7.54
C ASN A 228 -12.56 -1.48 -7.51
N THR A 229 -11.95 -2.13 -6.51
CA THR A 229 -11.98 -3.59 -6.37
C THR A 229 -13.41 -4.08 -6.11
N LEU A 230 -14.19 -3.35 -5.30
CA LEU A 230 -15.61 -3.64 -5.10
C LEU A 230 -16.43 -3.45 -6.38
N LYS A 231 -16.17 -2.37 -7.11
CA LYS A 231 -16.84 -2.10 -8.38
C LYS A 231 -16.58 -3.22 -9.40
N VAL A 232 -15.32 -3.62 -9.57
CA VAL A 232 -14.94 -4.74 -10.46
C VAL A 232 -15.63 -6.02 -10.03
N LEU A 233 -15.66 -6.32 -8.73
CA LEU A 233 -16.34 -7.51 -8.22
C LEU A 233 -17.85 -7.48 -8.50
N ALA A 234 -18.49 -6.32 -8.30
CA ALA A 234 -19.91 -6.11 -8.54
C ALA A 234 -20.28 -6.28 -10.02
N GLU A 235 -19.53 -5.65 -10.91
CA GLU A 235 -19.76 -5.69 -12.37
C GLU A 235 -19.61 -7.10 -12.95
N ASN A 236 -18.92 -8.00 -12.25
CA ASN A 236 -18.69 -9.37 -12.67
C ASN A 236 -19.50 -10.40 -11.85
N GLY A 237 -20.46 -9.94 -11.03
CA GLY A 237 -21.38 -10.81 -10.30
C GLY A 237 -20.74 -11.61 -9.17
N GLY A 238 -19.65 -11.14 -8.56
CA GLY A 238 -19.06 -11.74 -7.37
C GLY A 238 -19.85 -11.43 -6.09
N GLY A 239 -19.59 -12.18 -5.01
CA GLY A 239 -20.41 -12.14 -3.80
C GLY A 239 -19.68 -11.68 -2.52
N VAL A 240 -18.37 -11.91 -2.44
CA VAL A 240 -17.59 -11.70 -1.21
C VAL A 240 -16.21 -11.16 -1.51
N LEU A 241 -15.77 -10.15 -0.75
CA LEU A 241 -14.39 -9.72 -0.63
C LEU A 241 -13.93 -9.88 0.82
N ALA A 242 -13.13 -10.91 1.07
CA ALA A 242 -12.48 -11.17 2.35
C ALA A 242 -11.02 -10.71 2.31
N PHE A 243 -10.55 -10.13 3.40
CA PHE A 243 -9.17 -9.69 3.51
C PHE A 243 -8.60 -9.86 4.91
N GLU A 244 -7.28 -9.88 5.01
CA GLU A 244 -6.61 -10.11 6.28
C GLU A 244 -6.71 -8.91 7.25
N ALA A 245 -7.31 -9.17 8.41
CA ALA A 245 -7.40 -8.23 9.53
C ALA A 245 -6.00 -7.90 10.08
N GLY A 246 -5.81 -6.68 10.55
CA GLY A 246 -4.53 -6.22 11.12
C GLY A 246 -3.36 -6.09 10.13
N LYS A 247 -3.55 -6.46 8.86
CA LYS A 247 -2.52 -6.40 7.81
C LYS A 247 -2.93 -5.61 6.56
N THR A 248 -4.22 -5.29 6.42
CA THR A 248 -4.75 -4.50 5.32
C THR A 248 -5.32 -3.18 5.83
N ILE A 249 -5.05 -2.08 5.14
CA ILE A 249 -5.57 -0.75 5.45
C ILE A 249 -6.79 -0.41 4.59
N ILE A 250 -7.77 0.24 5.21
CA ILE A 250 -8.89 0.88 4.53
C ILE A 250 -8.85 2.39 4.81
N VAL A 251 -8.65 3.18 3.75
CA VAL A 251 -8.48 4.65 3.84
C VAL A 251 -9.81 5.35 4.15
N GLU A 252 -10.86 5.03 3.40
CA GLU A 252 -12.19 5.62 3.53
C GLU A 252 -13.18 4.52 3.92
N LYS A 253 -13.15 4.05 5.18
CA LYS A 253 -13.94 2.90 5.66
C LYS A 253 -15.42 3.08 5.36
N GLU A 254 -15.99 4.22 5.71
CA GLU A 254 -17.41 4.52 5.57
C GLU A 254 -17.85 4.48 4.11
N LYS A 255 -17.03 5.04 3.21
CA LYS A 255 -17.29 5.05 1.77
C LYS A 255 -17.21 3.64 1.18
N LEU A 256 -16.21 2.86 1.59
CA LEU A 256 -16.05 1.49 1.13
C LEU A 256 -17.19 0.59 1.61
N VAL A 257 -17.62 0.73 2.87
CA VAL A 257 -18.79 0.03 3.42
C VAL A 257 -20.07 0.41 2.69
N ALA A 258 -20.30 1.69 2.44
CA ALA A 258 -21.46 2.17 1.68
C ALA A 258 -21.45 1.66 0.23
N ALA A 259 -20.27 1.53 -0.40
CA ALA A 259 -20.13 0.92 -1.72
C ALA A 259 -20.45 -0.59 -1.66
N ALA A 260 -19.92 -1.32 -0.68
CA ALA A 260 -20.20 -2.75 -0.51
C ALA A 260 -21.70 -3.02 -0.32
N ASP A 261 -22.36 -2.23 0.52
CA ASP A 261 -23.81 -2.30 0.74
C ASP A 261 -24.61 -2.03 -0.53
N ARG A 262 -24.23 -1.00 -1.29
CA ARG A 262 -24.87 -0.62 -2.56
C ARG A 262 -24.76 -1.71 -3.62
N TYR A 263 -23.62 -2.38 -3.67
CA TYR A 263 -23.35 -3.48 -4.58
C TYR A 263 -23.83 -4.85 -4.06
N ASN A 264 -24.39 -4.90 -2.86
CA ASN A 264 -24.76 -6.15 -2.18
C ASN A 264 -23.59 -7.16 -2.11
N ILE A 265 -22.38 -6.66 -1.84
CA ILE A 265 -21.17 -7.46 -1.64
C ILE A 265 -20.96 -7.67 -0.15
N CYS A 266 -20.60 -8.89 0.25
CA CYS A 266 -20.12 -9.14 1.60
C CYS A 266 -18.65 -8.70 1.70
N LEU A 267 -18.38 -7.66 2.48
CA LEU A 267 -17.04 -7.18 2.79
C LEU A 267 -16.69 -7.60 4.23
N LEU A 268 -15.57 -8.30 4.42
CA LEU A 268 -15.17 -8.77 5.74
C LEU A 268 -13.65 -8.83 5.93
N ALA A 269 -13.23 -8.52 7.16
CA ALA A 269 -11.87 -8.71 7.65
C ALA A 269 -11.80 -10.04 8.42
N VAL A 270 -10.84 -10.91 8.07
CA VAL A 270 -10.68 -12.27 8.62
C VAL A 270 -9.35 -12.49 9.33
#